data_AF-A0A699S2R5-F1
#
_entry.id   AF-A0A699S2R5-F1
#
_cell.length_a   1.000
_cell.length_b   1.000
_cell.length_c   1.000
_cell.angle_alpha   90.00
_cell.angle_beta   90.00
_cell.angle_gamma   90.00
#
_symmetry.space_group_name_H-M   'P 1'
#
loop_
_entity.id
_entity.type
_entity.pdbx_description
1 polymer ?
#
loop_
_entity_poly.entity_id
_entity_poly.type
_entity_poly.pdbx_seq_one_letter_code
_entity_poly.pdbx_strand_id
1 'polypeptide(L)'
;GIVILLVQDVHASVEEDNDIDWDTEDELEIENIAVTTNVASSSAGPSNDNLVQHFIGMGFPEKFVMKAIKQNGESDTDRILESIFAYMYFMLS
;
A
#
# COMPACT_ATOMS: atom_id res chain seq x y z
N GLY A 1 -39.45 -23.43 15.81
CA GLY A 1 -38.48 -22.80 14.91
C GLY A 1 -39.14 -22.66 13.56
N ILE A 2 -39.16 -21.45 13.00
CA ILE A 2 -39.79 -21.22 11.69
C ILE A 2 -38.84 -21.76 10.62
N VAL A 3 -39.33 -22.77 9.89
CA VAL A 3 -38.71 -23.35 8.71
C VAL A 3 -39.14 -22.48 7.53
N ILE A 4 -38.21 -21.72 6.94
CA ILE A 4 -38.50 -20.93 5.75
C ILE A 4 -38.13 -21.77 4.53
N LEU A 5 -39.14 -22.00 3.69
CA LEU A 5 -39.20 -22.87 2.53
C LEU A 5 -38.15 -22.52 1.45
N LEU A 6 -37.66 -23.56 0.78
CA LEU A 6 -36.94 -23.46 -0.50
C LEU A 6 -37.91 -23.17 -1.66
N VAL A 7 -37.33 -22.61 -2.74
CA VAL A 7 -37.79 -22.56 -4.15
C VAL A 7 -38.66 -21.32 -4.49
N GLN A 8 -38.38 -20.46 -5.49
CA GLN A 8 -37.67 -20.55 -6.77
C GLN A 8 -37.21 -19.15 -7.19
N ASP A 9 -36.07 -19.00 -7.85
CA ASP A 9 -36.08 -18.28 -9.13
C ASP A 9 -34.97 -18.84 -10.03
N VAL A 10 -35.39 -19.18 -11.24
CA VAL A 10 -34.52 -19.55 -12.35
C VAL A 10 -33.65 -18.33 -12.65
N HIS A 11 -32.35 -18.41 -12.39
CA HIS A 11 -31.38 -17.56 -13.07
C HIS A 11 -30.68 -18.39 -14.13
N ALA A 12 -31.01 -18.04 -15.37
CA ALA A 12 -30.45 -18.58 -16.58
C ALA A 12 -28.92 -18.49 -16.56
N SER A 13 -28.31 -19.53 -17.12
CA SER A 13 -26.92 -19.64 -17.53
C SER A 13 -26.41 -18.35 -18.19
N VAL A 14 -25.48 -17.69 -17.53
CA VAL A 14 -24.35 -16.98 -18.13
C VAL A 14 -23.14 -17.42 -17.33
N GLU A 15 -22.32 -18.26 -17.94
CA GLU A 15 -20.95 -18.49 -17.49
C GLU A 15 -20.20 -17.19 -17.78
N GLU A 16 -19.83 -16.45 -16.74
CA GLU A 16 -18.80 -15.44 -16.83
C GLU A 16 -17.84 -15.76 -15.69
N ASP A 17 -16.97 -16.74 -15.95
CA ASP A 17 -15.66 -16.81 -15.30
C ASP A 17 -15.02 -15.45 -15.53
N ASN A 18 -15.14 -14.58 -14.54
CA ASN A 18 -14.38 -13.34 -14.49
C ASN A 18 -12.96 -13.73 -14.08
N ASP A 19 -12.26 -14.39 -15.00
CA ASP A 19 -10.83 -14.61 -14.97
C ASP A 19 -10.22 -13.22 -15.16
N ILE A 20 -10.11 -12.48 -14.05
CA ILE A 20 -9.53 -11.15 -14.03
C ILE A 20 -8.06 -11.35 -14.38
N ASP A 21 -7.73 -11.10 -15.64
CA ASP A 21 -6.39 -11.13 -16.19
C ASP A 21 -5.61 -9.89 -15.73
N TRP A 22 -4.90 -10.05 -14.60
CA TRP A 22 -4.02 -9.02 -14.04
C TRP A 22 -2.77 -8.76 -14.90
N ASP A 23 -2.54 -9.48 -16.01
CA ASP A 23 -1.42 -9.21 -16.92
C ASP A 23 -1.72 -8.09 -17.94
N THR A 24 -2.93 -7.51 -17.96
CA THR A 24 -3.31 -6.48 -18.95
C THR A 24 -3.13 -5.02 -18.46
N GLU A 25 -2.83 -4.75 -17.19
CA GLU A 25 -2.90 -3.39 -16.62
C GLU A 25 -1.57 -2.60 -16.58
N ASP A 26 -0.48 -3.08 -17.20
CA ASP A 26 0.83 -2.40 -17.15
C ASP A 26 1.33 -1.79 -18.49
N GLU A 27 0.49 -1.67 -19.53
CA GLU A 27 0.93 -1.13 -20.85
C GLU A 27 0.37 0.26 -21.23
N LEU A 28 -0.25 1.02 -20.31
CA LEU A 28 -0.72 2.38 -20.64
C LEU A 28 0.38 3.43 -20.37
N GLU A 29 1.04 3.90 -21.43
CA GLU A 29 1.91 5.08 -21.38
C GLU A 29 1.12 6.29 -20.87
N ILE A 30 1.48 6.79 -19.68
CA ILE A 30 0.83 7.97 -19.07
C ILE A 30 1.18 9.18 -19.93
N GLU A 31 0.23 9.62 -20.76
CA GLU A 31 0.33 10.88 -21.49
C GLU A 31 0.55 12.03 -20.50
N ASN A 32 1.62 12.78 -20.74
CA ASN A 32 2.11 13.90 -19.94
C ASN A 32 1.04 15.00 -19.75
N ILE A 33 0.18 14.85 -18.74
CA ILE A 33 -0.51 15.96 -18.11
C ILE A 33 0.54 16.75 -17.35
N ALA A 34 0.89 17.91 -17.90
CA ALA A 34 1.74 18.91 -17.27
C ALA A 34 1.10 19.43 -15.97
N VAL A 35 1.15 18.61 -14.92
CA VAL A 35 0.90 19.03 -13.55
C VAL A 35 2.16 19.76 -13.11
N THR A 36 2.14 21.07 -13.32
CA THR A 36 3.09 22.02 -12.72
C THR A 36 2.80 22.14 -11.23
N THR A 37 3.00 21.05 -10.47
CA THR A 37 3.20 21.16 -9.04
C THR A 37 4.69 21.34 -8.85
N ASN A 38 5.11 22.60 -8.76
CA ASN A 38 6.39 23.00 -8.18
C ASN A 38 6.48 22.47 -6.74
N VAL A 39 6.80 21.18 -6.59
CA VAL A 39 7.47 20.71 -5.39
C VAL A 39 8.90 21.17 -5.54
N ALA A 40 9.19 22.34 -4.97
CA ALA A 40 10.55 22.72 -4.69
C ALA A 40 11.13 21.57 -3.86
N SER A 41 11.94 20.71 -4.50
CA SER A 41 12.82 19.78 -3.81
C SER A 41 13.77 20.61 -2.99
N SER A 42 13.32 20.95 -1.79
CA SER A 42 14.16 21.52 -0.75
C SER A 42 15.23 20.49 -0.49
N SER A 43 16.44 20.78 -0.98
CA SER A 43 17.65 19.98 -0.79
C SER A 43 18.15 20.02 0.66
N ALA A 44 17.25 20.03 1.64
CA ALA A 44 17.55 19.55 2.96
C ALA A 44 17.63 18.03 2.81
N GLY A 45 18.77 17.41 3.17
CA GLY A 45 18.88 15.95 3.21
C GLY A 45 17.68 15.36 3.97
N PRO A 46 17.28 14.10 3.69
CA PRO A 46 16.10 13.50 4.28
C PRO A 46 16.24 13.57 5.80
N SER A 47 15.61 14.56 6.40
CA SER A 47 15.57 14.69 7.84
C SER A 47 14.60 13.64 8.35
N ASN A 48 14.85 13.14 9.56
CA ASN A 48 14.00 12.23 10.32
C ASN A 48 12.51 12.49 10.08
N ASP A 49 12.10 13.76 10.17
CA ASP A 49 10.70 14.15 10.06
C ASP A 49 10.10 13.90 8.66
N ASN A 50 10.89 14.06 7.59
CA ASN A 50 10.45 13.79 6.22
C ASN A 50 10.25 12.28 5.97
N LEU A 51 11.20 11.45 6.46
CA LEU A 51 11.12 9.99 6.36
C LEU A 51 9.97 9.42 7.19
N VAL A 52 9.77 9.92 8.41
CA VAL A 52 8.65 9.52 9.26
C VAL A 52 7.33 9.82 8.55
N GLN A 53 7.16 11.04 8.02
CA GLN A 53 5.95 11.43 7.31
C GLN A 53 5.72 10.58 6.05
N HIS A 54 6.80 10.22 5.32
CA HIS A 54 6.73 9.37 4.14
C HIS A 54 6.16 7.98 4.47
N PHE A 55 6.73 7.28 5.46
CA PHE A 55 6.24 5.95 5.83
C PHE A 55 4.84 5.99 6.46
N ILE A 56 4.53 7.00 7.27
CA ILE A 56 3.17 7.18 7.80
C ILE A 56 2.17 7.46 6.67
N GLY A 57 2.56 8.27 5.68
CA GLY A 57 1.74 8.55 4.49
C GLY A 57 1.45 7.32 3.64
N MET A 58 2.35 6.33 3.63
CA MET A 58 2.12 5.02 3.02
C MET A 58 1.22 4.09 3.85
N GLY A 59 0.83 4.49 5.07
CA GLY A 59 -0.04 3.72 5.95
C GLY A 59 0.68 2.90 7.02
N PHE A 60 2.00 3.04 7.16
CA PHE A 60 2.72 2.34 8.22
C PHE A 60 2.44 2.93 9.61
N PRO A 61 2.34 2.11 10.67
CA PRO A 61 2.14 2.61 12.02
C PRO A 61 3.35 3.41 12.50
N GLU A 62 3.14 4.66 12.92
CA GLU A 62 4.18 5.57 13.42
C GLU A 62 5.13 4.91 14.44
N LYS A 63 4.57 4.12 15.37
CA LYS A 63 5.33 3.40 16.39
C LYS A 63 6.46 2.52 15.81
N PHE A 64 6.25 1.91 14.65
CA PHE A 64 7.22 1.04 14.00
C PHE A 64 8.17 1.81 13.11
N VAL A 65 7.67 2.86 12.45
CA VAL A 65 8.47 3.79 11.66
C VAL A 65 9.54 4.46 12.52
N MET A 66 9.17 5.07 13.65
CA MET A 66 10.11 5.70 14.59
C MET A 66 11.14 4.71 15.12
N LYS A 67 10.72 3.47 15.40
CA LYS A 67 11.61 2.42 15.91
C LYS A 67 12.64 2.00 14.87
N ALA A 68 12.22 1.81 13.63
CA ALA A 68 13.09 1.42 12.53
C ALA A 68 14.11 2.52 12.18
N ILE A 69 13.68 3.77 12.10
CA ILE A 69 14.57 4.92 11.82
C ILE A 69 15.60 5.08 12.95
N LYS A 70 15.16 4.97 14.21
CA LYS A 70 16.07 5.03 15.37
C LYS A 70 17.15 3.94 15.34
N GLN A 71 16.83 2.76 14.81
CA GLN A 71 17.74 1.61 14.82
C GLN A 71 18.69 1.60 13.61
N ASN A 72 18.23 2.02 12.43
CA ASN A 72 19.02 1.96 11.19
C ASN A 72 19.63 3.30 10.76
N GLY A 73 19.16 4.41 11.33
CA GLY A 73 19.47 5.76 10.83
C GLY A 73 18.69 6.09 9.56
N GLU A 74 18.79 7.32 9.10
CA GLU A 74 18.02 7.87 7.96
C GLU A 74 18.63 7.59 6.59
N SER A 75 19.86 7.05 6.54
CA SER A 75 20.61 6.87 5.30
C SER A 75 20.16 5.67 4.46
N ASP A 76 19.39 4.75 5.04
CA ASP A 76 19.12 3.44 4.43
C ASP A 76 17.63 3.09 4.54
N THR A 77 16.86 3.61 3.58
CA THR A 77 15.41 3.46 3.49
C THR A 77 14.96 2.01 3.38
N ASP A 78 15.74 1.17 2.69
CA ASP A 78 15.41 -0.23 2.46
C ASP A 78 15.48 -1.01 3.78
N ARG A 79 16.51 -0.74 4.58
CA ARG A 79 16.65 -1.34 5.92
C ARG A 79 15.58 -0.84 6.89
N ILE A 80 15.17 0.42 6.76
CA ILE A 80 14.03 0.96 7.51
C ILE A 80 12.76 0.17 7.15
N LEU A 81 12.45 -0.01 5.87
CA LEU A 81 11.31 -0.78 5.39
C LEU A 81 11.33 -2.23 5.87
N GLU A 82 12.47 -2.91 5.71
CA GLU A 82 12.65 -4.29 6.17
C GLU A 82 12.38 -4.41 7.67
N SER A 83 12.87 -3.44 8.46
CA SER A 83 12.66 -3.43 9.91
C SER A 83 11.19 -3.16 10.28
N ILE A 84 10.50 -2.27 9.55
CA ILE A 84 9.06 -2.04 9.73
C ILE A 84 8.31 -3.35 9.47
N PHE A 85 8.59 -4.03 8.37
CA PHE A 85 7.97 -5.32 8.04
C PHE A 85 8.26 -6.39 9.10
N ALA A 86 9.50 -6.50 9.56
CA ALA A 86 9.89 -7.45 10.60
C ALA A 86 9.13 -7.20 11.91
N TYR A 87 9.02 -5.94 12.35
CA TYR A 87 8.28 -5.60 13.58
C TYR A 87 6.77 -5.85 13.45
N MET A 88 6.20 -5.56 12.29
CA MET A 88 4.78 -5.84 12.03
C MET A 88 4.52 -7.34 11.98
N TYR A 89 5.34 -8.10 11.26
CA TYR A 89 5.26 -9.56 11.18
C TYR A 89 5.37 -10.21 12.57
N PHE A 90 6.36 -9.79 13.37
CA PHE A 90 6.55 -10.30 14.72
C PHE A 90 5.39 -9.96 15.68
N MET A 91 4.67 -8.86 15.46
CA MET A 91 3.51 -8.49 16.28
C MET A 91 2.22 -9.23 15.86
N LEU A 92 2.13 -9.66 14.61
CA LEU A 92 0.96 -10.35 14.06
C LEU A 92 1.04 -11.88 14.21
N SER A 93 2.23 -12.42 14.46
CA SER A 93 2.49 -13.84 14.73
C SER A 93 2.32 -14.19 16.21
#